data_AF-A0A2G2YFK7-F1
#
_entry.id   AF-A0A2G2YFK7-F1
#
_cell.length_a   1.000
_cell.length_b   1.000
_cell.length_c   1.000
_cell.angle_alpha   90.00
_cell.angle_beta   90.00
_cell.angle_gamma   90.00
#
_symmetry.space_group_name_H-M   'P 1'
#
loop_
_entity.id
_entity.type
_entity.pdbx_description
1 polymer ?
#
loop_
_entity_poly.entity_id
_entity_poly.type
_entity_poly.pdbx_seq_one_letter_code
_entity_poly.pdbx_strand_id
1 'polypeptide(L)'
;MESLGKAIKSNAVVAQDGTGDYQPVIEAVAAAPDKSKIQYMIYVKKGIYEENVEVTVKKMNLIIVYDGTYYSYKITGSLNVVDGSTTFCSATLAAIGQGFIL
;
A
#
# COMPACT_ATOMS: atom_id res chain seq x y z
N MET A 1 17.51 11.37 -16.19
CA MET A 1 16.61 11.02 -15.08
C MET A 1 16.32 9.55 -15.22
N GLU A 2 17.04 8.71 -14.48
CA GLU A 2 16.84 7.26 -14.54
C GLU A 2 15.46 6.94 -13.99
N SER A 3 14.49 6.66 -14.88
CA SER A 3 13.38 5.80 -14.48
C SER A 3 14.00 4.47 -14.06
N LEU A 4 13.62 3.94 -12.91
CA LEU A 4 13.91 2.56 -12.51
C LEU A 4 13.17 1.60 -13.48
N GLY A 5 13.63 1.55 -14.72
CA GLY A 5 13.29 0.52 -15.72
C GLY A 5 14.02 -0.79 -15.45
N LYS A 6 14.63 -0.94 -14.26
CA LYS A 6 15.00 -2.24 -13.72
C LYS A 6 13.73 -2.80 -13.12
N ALA A 7 13.11 -3.78 -13.79
CA ALA A 7 11.91 -4.46 -13.33
C ALA A 7 12.06 -4.82 -11.85
N ILE A 8 11.44 -4.02 -10.98
CA ILE A 8 11.32 -4.37 -9.57
C ILE A 8 10.48 -5.64 -9.58
N LYS A 9 11.08 -6.74 -9.13
CA LYS A 9 10.39 -8.03 -9.04
C LYS A 9 9.33 -7.91 -7.95
N SER A 10 8.15 -7.48 -8.34
CA SER A 10 6.97 -7.33 -7.50
C SER A 10 6.04 -8.54 -7.68
N ASN A 11 5.24 -8.79 -6.66
CA ASN A 11 4.17 -9.78 -6.70
C ASN A 11 2.85 -9.18 -7.18
N ALA A 12 2.66 -7.88 -6.97
CA ALA A 12 1.51 -7.12 -7.44
C ALA A 12 1.92 -5.67 -7.77
N VAL A 13 1.29 -5.09 -8.79
CA VAL A 13 1.44 -3.69 -9.20
C VAL A 13 0.13 -2.93 -8.99
N VAL A 14 0.19 -1.79 -8.33
CA VAL A 14 -0.93 -0.86 -8.17
C VAL A 14 -0.73 0.34 -9.10
N ALA A 15 -1.73 0.66 -9.92
CA ALA A 15 -1.67 1.81 -10.82
C ALA A 15 -3.06 2.39 -11.12
N GLN A 16 -3.26 3.68 -10.84
CA GLN A 16 -4.54 4.36 -11.09
C GLN A 16 -4.91 4.46 -12.58
N ASP A 17 -3.90 4.48 -13.47
CA ASP A 17 -4.08 4.56 -14.92
C ASP A 17 -4.48 3.21 -15.56
N GLY A 18 -4.68 2.16 -14.75
CA GLY A 18 -5.06 0.83 -15.21
C GLY A 18 -3.92 0.01 -15.79
N THR A 19 -2.67 0.47 -15.71
CA THR A 19 -1.48 -0.25 -16.21
C THR A 19 -0.86 -1.20 -15.17
N GLY A 20 -1.60 -1.56 -14.13
CA GLY A 20 -1.21 -2.44 -13.03
C GLY A 20 -2.25 -3.56 -12.81
N ASP A 21 -1.99 -4.41 -11.82
CA ASP A 21 -2.88 -5.52 -11.45
C ASP A 21 -4.10 -5.02 -10.64
N TYR A 22 -3.91 -3.95 -9.86
CA TYR A 22 -4.94 -3.33 -9.02
C TYR A 22 -4.94 -1.81 -9.22
N GLN A 23 -6.09 -1.18 -9.03
CA GLN A 23 -6.19 0.28 -8.99
C GLN A 23 -6.05 0.85 -7.57
N PRO A 24 -6.75 0.30 -6.54
CA PRO A 24 -6.55 0.74 -5.16
C PRO A 24 -5.51 -0.13 -4.43
N VAL A 25 -4.83 0.48 -3.46
CA VAL A 25 -3.80 -0.19 -2.64
C VAL A 25 -4.44 -1.24 -1.73
N ILE A 26 -5.63 -0.96 -1.18
CA ILE A 26 -6.34 -1.88 -0.28
C ILE A 26 -6.66 -3.24 -0.94
N GLU A 27 -6.96 -3.27 -2.24
CA GLU A 27 -7.22 -4.52 -2.96
C GLU A 27 -5.96 -5.35 -3.12
N ALA A 28 -4.82 -4.72 -3.44
CA ALA A 28 -3.54 -5.40 -3.53
C ALA A 28 -3.12 -5.99 -2.17
N VAL A 29 -3.36 -5.26 -1.08
CA VAL A 29 -3.12 -5.75 0.30
C VAL A 29 -4.07 -6.91 0.64
N ALA A 30 -5.35 -6.83 0.26
CA ALA A 30 -6.32 -7.89 0.49
C ALA A 30 -5.97 -9.18 -0.27
N ALA A 31 -5.47 -9.06 -1.50
CA ALA A 31 -5.07 -10.16 -2.35
C ALA A 31 -3.76 -10.83 -1.93
N ALA A 32 -2.90 -10.15 -1.16
CA ALA A 32 -1.67 -10.72 -0.65
C ALA A 32 -1.96 -11.98 0.21
N PRO A 33 -1.15 -13.05 0.13
CA PRO A 33 -1.41 -14.28 0.85
C PRO A 33 -1.32 -14.09 2.37
N ASP A 34 -2.22 -14.73 3.10
CA ASP A 34 -2.20 -14.75 4.55
C ASP A 34 -1.01 -15.55 5.07
N LYS A 35 -0.37 -15.05 6.14
CA LYS A 35 0.73 -15.68 6.88
C LYS A 35 1.88 -16.13 5.98
N SER A 36 2.20 -15.32 4.97
CA SER A 36 3.31 -15.61 4.05
C SER A 36 4.61 -15.80 4.82
N LYS A 37 5.35 -16.87 4.50
CA LYS A 37 6.70 -17.12 5.05
C LYS A 37 7.79 -16.37 4.31
N ILE A 38 7.46 -15.82 3.14
CA ILE A 38 8.37 -15.06 2.28
C ILE A 38 7.81 -13.65 2.08
N GLN A 39 8.67 -12.74 1.65
CA GLN A 39 8.25 -11.37 1.34
C GLN A 39 7.24 -11.34 0.19
N TYR A 40 6.17 -10.56 0.35
CA TYR A 40 5.21 -10.26 -0.70
C TYR A 40 5.28 -8.76 -1.03
N MET A 41 5.80 -8.43 -2.20
CA MET A 41 6.08 -7.06 -2.61
C MET A 41 4.95 -6.49 -3.48
N ILE A 42 4.33 -5.42 -3.00
CA ILE A 42 3.39 -4.58 -3.72
C ILE A 42 4.14 -3.35 -4.22
N TYR A 43 4.13 -3.12 -5.53
CA TYR A 43 4.71 -1.95 -6.16
C TYR A 43 3.61 -0.95 -6.53
N VAL A 44 3.65 0.24 -5.95
CA VAL A 44 2.62 1.27 -6.13
C VAL A 44 3.17 2.37 -7.03
N LYS A 45 2.57 2.52 -8.23
CA LYS A 45 2.97 3.59 -9.15
C LYS A 45 2.59 4.97 -8.62
N LYS A 46 3.24 5.99 -9.15
CA LYS A 46 2.92 7.40 -8.90
C LYS A 46 1.41 7.67 -9.01
N GLY A 47 0.87 8.48 -8.11
CA GLY A 47 -0.56 8.72 -8.00
C GLY A 47 -1.00 9.23 -6.64
N ILE A 48 -2.24 9.69 -6.56
CA ILE A 48 -2.90 10.10 -5.31
C ILE A 48 -4.01 9.10 -5.02
N TYR A 49 -3.78 8.26 -4.02
CA TYR A 49 -4.67 7.21 -3.59
C TYR A 49 -5.46 7.70 -2.36
N GLU A 50 -6.72 8.05 -2.57
CA GLU A 50 -7.62 8.53 -1.50
C GLU A 50 -8.31 7.33 -0.84
N GLU A 51 -7.62 6.72 0.12
CA GLU A 51 -8.07 5.50 0.78
C GLU A 51 -7.48 5.34 2.19
N ASN A 52 -8.15 4.55 3.03
CA ASN A 52 -7.64 4.10 4.32
C ASN A 52 -7.22 2.63 4.21
N VAL A 53 -5.93 2.34 4.38
CA VAL A 53 -5.35 1.01 4.16
C VAL A 53 -5.09 0.31 5.50
N GLU A 54 -5.53 -0.94 5.62
CA GLU A 54 -5.25 -1.79 6.78
C GLU A 54 -4.43 -3.03 6.41
N VAL A 55 -3.21 -3.14 6.96
CA VAL A 55 -2.38 -4.34 6.90
C VAL A 55 -2.59 -5.13 8.18
N THR A 56 -3.57 -6.03 8.14
CA THR A 56 -4.00 -6.83 9.30
C THR A 56 -2.92 -7.81 9.77
N VAL A 57 -3.09 -8.38 10.98
CA VAL A 57 -2.18 -9.40 11.55
C VAL A 57 -2.00 -10.64 10.67
N LYS A 58 -2.94 -10.90 9.76
CA LYS A 58 -2.86 -12.02 8.82
C LYS A 58 -1.90 -11.71 7.66
N LYS A 59 -1.70 -10.45 7.30
CA LYS A 59 -0.85 -10.02 6.18
C LYS A 59 0.60 -9.86 6.64
N MET A 60 1.28 -10.99 6.84
CA MET A 60 2.68 -11.04 7.29
C MET A 60 3.67 -10.86 6.13
N ASN A 61 4.83 -10.27 6.41
CA ASN A 61 5.95 -10.07 5.48
C ASN A 61 5.56 -9.32 4.20
N LEU A 62 4.62 -8.38 4.31
CA LEU A 62 4.16 -7.55 3.21
C LEU A 62 5.08 -6.33 3.07
N ILE A 63 5.53 -6.06 1.86
CA ILE A 63 6.37 -4.90 1.52
C ILE A 63 5.59 -4.04 0.54
N ILE A 64 5.46 -2.75 0.84
CA ILE A 64 4.94 -1.76 -0.11
C ILE A 64 6.11 -0.90 -0.56
N VAL A 65 6.32 -0.80 -1.86
CA VAL A 65 7.35 0.06 -2.49
C VAL A 65 6.66 1.01 -3.45
N TYR A 66 7.09 2.27 -3.45
CA TYR A 66 6.49 3.29 -4.29
C TYR A 66 7.40 3.69 -5.46
N ASP A 67 6.77 4.02 -6.58
CA ASP A 67 7.45 4.58 -7.75
C ASP A 67 7.73 6.08 -7.57
N GLY A 68 8.91 6.50 -8.01
CA GLY A 68 9.30 7.90 -8.14
C GLY A 68 9.97 8.54 -6.93
N THR A 69 10.15 9.86 -7.01
CA THR A 69 10.79 10.68 -5.97
C THR A 69 9.76 11.14 -4.93
N TYR A 70 10.25 11.68 -3.81
CA TYR A 70 9.41 12.28 -2.77
C TYR A 70 8.26 13.14 -3.36
N TYR A 71 7.02 12.89 -2.91
CA TYR A 71 5.74 13.46 -3.37
C TYR A 71 5.10 12.93 -4.66
N SER A 72 5.75 12.05 -5.43
CA SER A 72 5.13 11.49 -6.65
C SER A 72 4.04 10.44 -6.38
N TYR A 73 3.96 9.95 -5.14
CA TYR A 73 2.91 9.07 -4.64
C TYR A 73 2.36 9.62 -3.32
N LYS A 74 1.06 9.43 -3.08
CA LYS A 74 0.40 9.77 -1.81
C LYS A 74 -0.70 8.75 -1.51
N ILE A 75 -0.72 8.19 -0.31
CA ILE A 75 -1.92 7.58 0.27
C ILE A 75 -2.48 8.61 1.25
N THR A 76 -3.71 9.04 1.05
CA THR A 76 -4.34 10.12 1.83
C THR A 76 -5.70 9.70 2.35
N GLY A 77 -6.03 10.16 3.54
CA GLY A 77 -7.32 9.95 4.18
C GLY A 77 -7.58 11.07 5.19
N SER A 78 -8.85 11.31 5.50
CA SER A 78 -9.28 12.46 6.30
C SER A 78 -10.15 12.08 7.51
N LEU A 79 -10.20 10.78 7.86
CA LEU A 79 -10.90 10.33 9.06
C LEU A 79 -10.35 11.04 10.31
N ASN A 80 -11.24 11.47 11.18
CA ASN A 80 -10.89 12.23 12.38
C ASN A 80 -11.95 12.08 13.47
N VAL A 81 -11.61 12.52 14.68
CA VAL A 81 -12.48 12.39 15.87
C VAL A 81 -13.68 13.34 15.83
N VAL A 82 -13.51 14.54 15.26
CA VAL A 82 -14.59 15.54 15.16
C VAL A 82 -15.76 15.00 14.33
N ASP A 83 -15.44 14.25 13.28
CA ASP A 83 -16.41 13.62 12.37
C ASP A 83 -16.85 12.22 12.81
N GLY A 84 -16.50 11.78 14.03
CA GLY A 84 -17.02 10.56 14.64
C GLY A 84 -16.14 9.30 14.53
N SER A 85 -14.91 9.40 14.04
CA SER A 85 -13.93 8.31 14.16
C SER A 85 -13.34 8.24 15.58
N THR A 86 -12.70 7.12 15.91
CA THR A 86 -11.81 7.06 17.08
C THR A 86 -10.39 7.39 16.65
N THR A 87 -9.53 7.84 17.57
CA THR A 87 -8.10 8.06 17.26
C THR A 87 -7.42 6.82 16.69
N PHE A 88 -7.83 5.63 17.14
CA PHE A 88 -7.30 4.36 16.61
C PHE A 88 -7.81 4.09 15.19
N CYS A 89 -9.10 4.32 14.92
CA CYS A 89 -9.74 4.07 13.63
C CYS A 89 -9.51 5.19 12.59
N SER A 90 -8.85 6.29 12.95
CA SER A 90 -8.63 7.43 12.05
C SER A 90 -7.35 7.34 11.21
N ALA A 91 -6.55 6.29 11.37
CA ALA A 91 -5.28 6.15 10.64
C ALA A 91 -5.51 6.01 9.11
N THR A 92 -4.77 6.78 8.32
CA THR A 92 -4.73 6.63 6.85
C THR A 92 -4.10 5.30 6.42
N LEU A 93 -3.05 4.86 7.13
CA LEU A 93 -2.46 3.55 6.96
C LEU A 93 -2.23 2.95 8.36
N ALA A 94 -2.89 1.84 8.63
CA ALA A 94 -2.69 1.04 9.83
C ALA A 94 -1.98 -0.26 9.46
N ALA A 95 -0.81 -0.51 10.05
CA ALA A 95 -0.07 -1.74 9.83
C ALA A 95 0.23 -2.46 11.14
N ILE A 96 -0.33 -3.66 11.27
CA ILE A 96 -0.19 -4.53 12.45
C ILE A 96 0.33 -5.93 12.07
N GLY A 97 0.47 -6.22 10.78
CA GLY A 97 1.10 -7.44 10.27
C GLY A 97 2.59 -7.51 10.61
N GLN A 98 3.04 -8.65 11.14
CA GLN A 98 4.44 -8.87 11.45
C GLN A 98 5.31 -8.80 10.18
N GLY A 99 6.45 -8.08 10.27
CA GLY A 99 7.41 -7.98 9.18
C GLY A 99 6.96 -7.05 8.04
N PHE A 100 5.98 -6.17 8.30
CA PHE A 100 5.61 -5.12 7.36
C PHE A 100 6.76 -4.13 7.13
N ILE A 101 6.98 -3.76 5.87
CA ILE A 101 7.97 -2.77 5.44
C ILE A 101 7.28 -1.77 4.50
N LEU A 102 7.54 -0.48 4.73
CA LEU A 102 7.07 0.65 3.93
C LEU A 102 8.27 1.49 3.44
#